data_AF-A0A5F2H5P4-F1
#
_entry.id   AF-A0A5F2H5P4-F1
#
_cell.length_a   1.000
_cell.length_b   1.000
_cell.length_c   1.000
_cell.angle_alpha   90.00
_cell.angle_beta   90.00
_cell.angle_gamma   90.00
#
_symmetry.space_group_name_H-M   'P 1'
#
loop_
_entity.id
_entity.type
_entity.pdbx_description
1 polymer ?
#
loop_
_entity_poly.entity_id
_entity_poly.type
_entity_poly.pdbx_seq_one_letter_code
_entity_poly.pdbx_strand_id
1 'polypeptide(L)'
;MSILGKGGLLLLSMGGCSGILMYLSLERPAGWAYIRNFARLRQGHVDALVLGGIFLAAEATGVVDPYASLVLLITGFYTVISTGAMGWWPDFPQRYKVAGVGDFAALSTFALAWVWVTVRVLTGW
;
A
#
# COMPACT_ATOMS: atom_id res chain seq x y z
N MET A 1 -2.92 2.09 20.88
CA MET A 1 -2.61 1.97 19.44
C MET A 1 -3.83 1.45 18.72
N SER A 2 -4.43 2.29 17.89
CA SER A 2 -5.64 2.04 17.12
C SER A 2 -5.39 1.06 15.96
N ILE A 3 -6.44 0.78 15.20
CA ILE A 3 -6.36 -0.05 14.00
C ILE A 3 -5.41 0.55 12.94
N LEU A 4 -5.32 1.88 12.85
CA LEU A 4 -4.46 2.56 11.88
C LEU A 4 -2.98 2.30 12.19
N GLY A 5 -2.57 2.47 13.45
CA GLY A 5 -1.20 2.17 13.89
C GLY A 5 -0.81 0.70 13.71
N LYS A 6 -1.73 -0.23 13.99
CA LYS A 6 -1.51 -1.67 13.73
C LYS A 6 -1.34 -1.94 12.22
N GLY A 7 -2.16 -1.31 11.39
CA GLY A 7 -2.01 -1.38 9.93
C GLY A 7 -0.67 -0.84 9.44
N GLY A 8 -0.23 0.27 10.01
CA GLY A 8 1.08 0.87 9.71
C GLY A 8 2.24 -0.09 9.94
N LEU A 9 2.26 -0.77 11.10
CA LEU A 9 3.29 -1.77 11.41
C LEU A 9 3.27 -2.98 10.47
N LEU A 10 2.08 -3.44 10.09
CA LEU A 10 1.93 -4.55 9.15
C LEU A 10 2.48 -4.18 7.77
N LEU A 11 2.13 -2.99 7.25
CA LEU A 11 2.65 -2.50 5.98
C LEU A 11 4.17 -2.31 6.02
N LEU A 12 4.72 -1.75 7.10
CA LEU A 12 6.18 -1.65 7.27
C LEU A 12 6.86 -3.01 7.30
N SER A 13 6.25 -3.99 7.96
CA SER A 13 6.78 -5.36 8.00
C SER A 13 6.77 -6.00 6.61
N MET A 14 5.68 -5.83 5.85
CA MET A 14 5.58 -6.29 4.46
C MET A 14 6.61 -5.59 3.56
N GLY A 15 6.79 -4.29 3.73
CA GLY A 15 7.83 -3.50 3.08
C GLY A 15 9.22 -4.06 3.40
N GLY A 16 9.57 -4.23 4.66
CA GLY A 16 10.84 -4.80 5.08
C GLY A 16 11.10 -6.19 4.47
N CYS A 17 10.13 -7.10 4.57
CA CYS A 17 10.26 -8.46 4.03
C CYS A 17 10.38 -8.48 2.49
N SER A 18 9.59 -7.66 1.79
CA SER A 18 9.69 -7.55 0.32
C SER A 18 11.03 -6.95 -0.12
N GLY A 19 11.61 -6.03 0.66
CA GLY A 19 12.95 -5.49 0.42
C GLY A 19 14.03 -6.56 0.54
N ILE A 20 13.95 -7.41 1.57
CA ILE A 20 14.86 -8.56 1.74
C ILE A 20 14.71 -9.53 0.55
N LEU A 21 13.49 -9.86 0.17
CA LEU A 21 13.23 -10.74 -0.96
C LEU A 21 13.81 -10.18 -2.27
N MET A 22 13.60 -8.89 -2.51
CA MET A 22 14.16 -8.20 -3.67
C MET A 22 15.68 -8.20 -3.65
N TYR A 23 16.30 -7.91 -2.51
CA TYR A 23 17.76 -7.93 -2.36
C TYR A 23 18.34 -9.30 -2.70
N LEU A 24 17.77 -10.36 -2.12
CA LEU A 24 18.20 -11.74 -2.39
C LEU A 24 18.01 -12.14 -3.86
N SER A 25 17.04 -11.56 -4.55
CA SER A 25 16.77 -11.87 -5.95
C SER A 25 17.73 -11.20 -6.95
N LEU A 26 18.49 -10.18 -6.55
CA LEU A 26 19.45 -9.49 -7.43
C LEU A 26 20.59 -10.40 -7.91
N GLU A 27 21.00 -11.36 -7.08
CA GLU A 27 22.06 -12.33 -7.39
C GLU A 27 21.52 -13.62 -8.02
N ARG A 28 20.21 -13.67 -8.29
CA ARG A 28 19.52 -14.88 -8.77
C ARG A 28 19.12 -14.73 -10.23
N PRO A 29 18.95 -15.84 -10.97
CA PRO A 29 18.48 -15.78 -12.35
C PRO A 29 17.09 -15.13 -12.43
N ALA A 30 16.79 -14.52 -13.57
CA ALA A 30 15.48 -13.93 -13.85
C ALA A 30 14.36 -14.97 -13.64
N GLY A 31 13.26 -14.56 -13.00
CA GLY A 31 12.14 -15.46 -12.65
C GLY A 31 12.32 -16.22 -11.33
N TRP A 32 13.42 -16.02 -10.60
CA TRP A 32 13.59 -16.60 -9.26
C TRP A 32 12.45 -16.17 -8.32
N ALA A 33 12.02 -17.10 -7.46
CA ALA A 33 10.83 -16.95 -6.61
C ALA A 33 9.55 -16.58 -7.38
N TYR A 34 9.47 -16.91 -8.68
CA TYR A 34 8.36 -16.59 -9.59
C TYR A 34 8.15 -15.09 -9.83
N ILE A 35 9.12 -14.23 -9.51
CA ILE A 35 9.03 -12.79 -9.75
C ILE A 35 9.18 -12.54 -11.25
N ARG A 36 8.12 -12.08 -11.91
CA ARG A 36 8.08 -11.83 -13.36
C ARG A 36 8.33 -10.37 -13.72
N ASN A 37 7.99 -9.46 -12.82
CA ASN A 37 8.15 -8.02 -13.01
C ASN A 37 8.71 -7.37 -11.74
N PHE A 38 10.03 -7.20 -11.72
CA PHE A 38 10.73 -6.62 -10.57
C PHE A 38 10.32 -5.17 -10.28
N ALA A 39 9.97 -4.38 -11.30
CA ALA A 39 9.56 -3.00 -11.13
C ALA A 39 8.22 -2.88 -10.38
N ARG A 40 7.25 -3.75 -10.69
CA ARG A 40 5.96 -3.82 -9.97
C ARG A 40 6.14 -4.28 -8.53
N LEU A 41 6.98 -5.29 -8.31
CA LEU A 41 7.33 -5.73 -6.96
C LEU A 41 7.97 -4.60 -6.14
N ARG A 42 8.92 -3.88 -6.74
CA ARG A 42 9.56 -2.71 -6.12
C ARG A 42 8.56 -1.62 -5.79
N GLN A 43 7.60 -1.37 -6.67
CA GLN A 43 6.56 -0.38 -6.43
C GLN A 43 5.72 -0.79 -5.21
N GLY A 44 5.22 -2.04 -5.15
CA GLY A 44 4.49 -2.54 -3.98
C GLY A 44 5.31 -2.49 -2.68
N HIS A 45 6.62 -2.80 -2.75
CA HIS A 45 7.54 -2.66 -1.63
C HIS A 45 7.62 -1.23 -1.09
N VAL A 46 7.85 -0.25 -1.97
CA VAL A 46 7.97 1.16 -1.61
C VAL A 46 6.64 1.69 -1.09
N ASP A 47 5.53 1.34 -1.74
CA ASP A 47 4.19 1.72 -1.30
C ASP A 47 3.93 1.21 0.12
N ALA A 48 4.31 -0.03 0.43
CA ALA A 48 4.17 -0.60 1.78
C ALA A 48 4.92 0.22 2.84
N LEU A 49 6.17 0.60 2.54
CA LEU A 49 6.99 1.38 3.47
C LEU A 49 6.41 2.79 3.69
N VAL A 50 6.06 3.47 2.59
CA VAL A 50 5.56 4.85 2.63
C VAL A 50 4.20 4.90 3.33
N LEU A 51 3.25 4.06 2.91
CA LEU A 51 1.91 4.05 3.52
C LEU A 51 1.95 3.60 4.98
N GLY A 52 2.82 2.63 5.31
CA GLY A 52 3.02 2.19 6.68
C GLY A 52 3.56 3.30 7.59
N GLY A 53 4.54 4.07 7.11
CA GLY A 53 5.07 5.24 7.81
C GLY A 53 4.04 6.35 7.99
N ILE A 54 3.25 6.63 6.94
CA ILE A 54 2.15 7.60 7.00
C ILE A 54 1.13 7.19 8.08
N PHE A 55 0.72 5.93 8.14
CA PHE A 55 -0.24 5.46 9.15
C PHE A 55 0.28 5.55 10.58
N LEU A 56 1.56 5.25 10.82
CA LEU A 56 2.16 5.44 12.14
C LEU A 56 2.24 6.91 12.54
N ALA A 57 2.63 7.80 11.62
CA ALA A 57 2.67 9.23 11.88
C ALA A 57 1.27 9.78 12.15
N ALA A 58 0.27 9.35 11.38
CA ALA A 58 -1.11 9.75 11.54
C ALA A 58 -1.72 9.28 12.87
N GLU A 59 -1.41 8.04 13.30
CA GLU A 59 -1.75 7.55 14.63
C GLU A 59 -1.10 8.39 15.74
N ALA A 60 0.21 8.67 15.62
CA ALA A 60 0.96 9.40 16.64
C ALA A 60 0.47 10.85 16.80
N THR A 61 0.00 11.46 15.72
CA THR A 61 -0.57 12.82 15.71
C THR A 61 -2.04 12.88 16.09
N GLY A 62 -2.76 11.75 16.06
CA GLY A 62 -4.18 11.66 16.41
C GLY A 62 -5.11 12.41 15.44
N VAL A 63 -4.67 12.71 14.23
CA VAL A 63 -5.40 13.56 13.26
C VAL A 63 -6.49 12.84 12.48
N VAL A 64 -6.57 11.51 12.56
CA VAL A 64 -7.46 10.69 11.75
C VAL A 64 -8.58 10.11 12.61
N ASP A 65 -9.82 10.37 12.21
CA ASP A 65 -11.01 9.80 12.86
C ASP A 65 -11.20 8.31 12.51
N PRO A 66 -12.08 7.58 13.22
CA PRO A 66 -12.28 6.14 12.99
C PRO A 66 -12.79 5.77 11.58
N TYR A 67 -13.60 6.61 10.94
CA TYR A 67 -14.14 6.32 9.61
C TYR A 67 -13.05 6.48 8.54
N ALA A 68 -12.32 7.60 8.59
CA ALA A 68 -11.18 7.83 7.71
C ALA A 68 -10.11 6.76 7.92
N SER A 69 -9.86 6.34 9.16
CA SER A 69 -8.91 5.27 9.49
C SER A 69 -9.21 3.97 8.76
N LEU A 70 -10.47 3.53 8.75
CA LEU A 70 -10.86 2.29 8.10
C LEU A 70 -10.73 2.36 6.57
N VAL A 71 -11.16 3.48 5.98
CA VAL A 71 -11.04 3.71 4.53
C VAL A 71 -9.57 3.73 4.10
N LEU A 72 -8.74 4.50 4.80
CA LEU A 72 -7.31 4.59 4.56
C LEU A 72 -6.65 3.22 4.66
N LEU A 73 -6.96 2.46 5.71
CA LEU A 73 -6.42 1.12 5.91
C LEU A 73 -6.76 0.20 4.73
N ILE A 74 -8.05 0.04 4.40
CA ILE A 74 -8.48 -0.88 3.35
C ILE A 74 -7.85 -0.52 2.00
N THR A 75 -7.93 0.75 1.62
CA THR A 75 -7.50 1.23 0.31
C THR A 75 -5.97 1.24 0.17
N GLY A 76 -5.25 1.62 1.24
CA GLY A 76 -3.81 1.58 1.30
C GLY A 76 -3.26 0.14 1.22
N PHE A 77 -3.82 -0.79 2.01
CA PHE A 77 -3.44 -2.20 1.94
C PHE A 77 -3.67 -2.80 0.56
N TYR A 78 -4.85 -2.54 -0.01
CA TYR A 78 -5.17 -3.06 -1.33
C TYR A 78 -4.18 -2.55 -2.39
N THR A 79 -3.85 -1.25 -2.39
CA THR A 79 -2.89 -0.65 -3.34
C THR A 79 -1.52 -1.34 -3.25
N VAL A 80 -1.02 -1.53 -2.04
CA VAL A 80 0.27 -2.18 -1.76
C VAL A 80 0.27 -3.63 -2.22
N ILE A 81 -0.73 -4.40 -1.79
CA ILE A 81 -0.83 -5.84 -2.08
C ILE A 81 -1.01 -6.06 -3.58
N SER A 82 -1.91 -5.31 -4.21
CA SER A 82 -2.22 -5.47 -5.63
C SER A 82 -0.98 -5.18 -6.49
N THR A 83 -0.29 -4.08 -6.20
CA THR A 83 0.93 -3.71 -6.92
C THR A 83 2.06 -4.72 -6.71
N GLY A 84 2.25 -5.20 -5.46
CA GLY A 84 3.18 -6.28 -5.16
C GLY A 84 2.85 -7.56 -5.90
N ALA A 85 1.58 -7.99 -5.88
CA ALA A 85 1.10 -9.19 -6.56
C ALA A 85 1.27 -9.12 -8.08
N MET A 86 1.13 -7.94 -8.69
CA MET A 86 1.45 -7.71 -10.10
C MET A 86 2.94 -7.96 -10.43
N GLY A 87 3.82 -7.98 -9.43
CA GLY A 87 5.20 -8.46 -9.58
C GLY A 87 5.29 -9.93 -9.99
N TRP A 88 4.33 -10.76 -9.57
CA TRP A 88 4.23 -12.18 -9.93
C TRP A 88 3.26 -12.43 -11.09
N TRP A 89 2.16 -11.67 -11.15
CA TRP A 89 1.13 -11.79 -12.17
C TRP A 89 0.93 -10.46 -12.95
N PRO A 90 1.89 -10.06 -13.79
CA PRO A 90 1.86 -8.77 -14.47
C PRO A 90 0.70 -8.63 -15.46
N ASP A 91 0.24 -9.74 -16.05
CA ASP A 91 -0.86 -9.73 -17.03
C ASP A 91 -2.25 -9.70 -16.35
N PHE A 92 -2.32 -9.73 -15.02
CA PHE A 92 -3.58 -9.81 -14.29
C PHE A 92 -4.57 -8.69 -14.63
N PRO A 93 -4.17 -7.40 -14.72
CA PRO A 93 -5.08 -6.31 -15.08
C PRO A 93 -5.58 -6.40 -16.52
N GLN A 94 -4.77 -6.98 -17.43
CA GLN A 94 -5.14 -7.17 -18.83
C GLN A 94 -6.17 -8.29 -18.98
N ARG A 95 -6.05 -9.34 -18.16
CA ARG A 95 -6.99 -10.48 -18.13
C ARG A 95 -8.29 -10.14 -17.40
N TYR A 96 -8.23 -9.33 -16.35
CA TYR A 96 -9.38 -8.98 -15.50
C TYR A 96 -9.52 -7.47 -15.38
N LYS A 97 -10.33 -6.86 -16.26
CA LYS A 97 -10.60 -5.40 -16.25
C LYS A 97 -11.07 -4.89 -14.87
N VAL A 98 -11.81 -5.72 -14.13
CA VAL A 98 -12.31 -5.40 -12.78
C VAL A 98 -11.15 -5.13 -11.81
N ALA A 99 -10.03 -5.83 -11.95
CA ALA A 99 -8.84 -5.61 -11.11
C ALA A 99 -8.25 -4.21 -11.34
N GLY A 100 -8.12 -3.79 -12.60
CA GLY A 100 -7.63 -2.44 -12.91
C GLY A 100 -8.55 -1.33 -12.41
N VAL A 101 -9.87 -1.53 -12.48
CA VAL A 101 -10.84 -0.59 -11.89
C VAL A 101 -10.75 -0.57 -10.37
N GLY A 102 -10.58 -1.74 -9.74
CA GLY A 102 -10.35 -1.86 -8.30
C GLY A 102 -9.12 -1.10 -7.83
N ASP A 103 -7.99 -1.25 -8.53
CA ASP A 103 -6.74 -0.53 -8.26
C ASP A 103 -6.93 0.98 -8.34
N PHE A 104 -7.55 1.45 -9.42
CA PHE A 104 -7.80 2.87 -9.60
C PHE A 104 -8.74 3.43 -8.52
N ALA A 105 -9.81 2.71 -8.20
CA ALA A 105 -10.78 3.10 -7.19
C ALA A 105 -10.14 3.14 -5.80
N ALA A 106 -9.36 2.13 -5.44
CA ALA A 106 -8.65 2.08 -4.16
C ALA A 106 -7.65 3.23 -4.03
N LEU A 107 -6.80 3.44 -5.05
CA LEU A 107 -5.83 4.53 -5.03
C LEU A 107 -6.52 5.91 -4.95
N SER A 108 -7.58 6.11 -5.73
CA SER A 108 -8.34 7.37 -5.71
C SER A 108 -9.00 7.59 -4.36
N THR A 109 -9.61 6.55 -3.79
CA THR A 109 -10.27 6.63 -2.48
C THR A 109 -9.26 6.90 -1.37
N PHE A 110 -8.09 6.26 -1.42
CA PHE A 110 -6.99 6.51 -0.50
C PHE A 110 -6.55 7.99 -0.54
N ALA A 111 -6.32 8.51 -1.74
CA ALA A 111 -5.93 9.91 -1.94
C ALA A 111 -7.02 10.88 -1.45
N LEU A 112 -8.28 10.63 -1.80
CA LEU A 112 -9.41 11.45 -1.36
C LEU A 112 -9.62 11.41 0.15
N ALA A 113 -9.36 10.28 0.82
CA ALA A 113 -9.41 10.19 2.26
C ALA A 113 -8.35 11.08 2.94
N TRP A 114 -7.15 11.21 2.36
CA TRP A 114 -6.15 12.18 2.85
C TRP A 114 -6.55 13.63 2.59
N VAL A 115 -7.16 13.92 1.45
CA VAL A 115 -7.72 15.25 1.19
C VAL A 115 -8.80 15.58 2.23
N TRP A 116 -9.70 14.64 2.52
CA TRP A 116 -10.72 14.79 3.54
C TRP A 116 -10.12 15.07 4.93
N VAL A 117 -9.16 14.25 5.38
CA VAL A 117 -8.46 14.47 6.66
C VAL A 117 -7.81 15.85 6.69
N THR A 118 -7.14 16.24 5.61
CA THR A 118 -6.48 17.55 5.51
C THR A 118 -7.49 18.69 5.65
N VAL A 119 -8.62 18.62 4.94
CA VAL A 119 -9.67 19.63 5.02
C VAL A 119 -10.23 19.71 6.44
N ARG A 120 -10.56 18.58 7.07
CA ARG A 120 -11.06 18.51 8.46
C ARG A 120 -10.11 19.19 9.44
N VAL A 121 -8.82 18.86 9.34
CA VAL A 121 -7.78 19.46 10.21
C VAL A 121 -7.66 20.97 10.00
N LEU A 122 -7.72 21.44 8.75
CA LEU A 122 -7.58 22.88 8.45
C LEU A 122 -8.82 23.70 8.80
N THR A 123 -10.03 23.13 8.68
CA THR A 123 -11.29 23.84 8.94
C THR A 123 -11.80 23.66 10.37
N GLY A 124 -11.24 22.74 11.14
CA GLY A 124 -11.63 22.47 12.53
C GLY A 124 -13.00 21.80 12.68
N TRP A 125 -13.58 21.32 11.57
CA TRP A 125 -14.80 20.52 11.56
C TRP A 125 -14.53 19.09 11.98
#